data_AF-A0A0C3IVV4-F1
#
_entry.id   AF-A0A0C3IVV4-F1
#
_cell.length_a   1.000
_cell.length_b   1.000
_cell.length_c   1.000
_cell.angle_alpha   90.00
_cell.angle_beta   90.00
_cell.angle_gamma   90.00
#
_symmetry.space_group_name_H-M   'P 1'
#
loop_
_entity.id
_entity.type
_entity.pdbx_description
1 polymer ?
#
loop_
_entity_poly.entity_id
_entity_poly.type
_entity_poly.pdbx_seq_one_letter_code
_entity_poly.pdbx_strand_id
1 'polypeptide(L)'
;ICDIIHNTVLPLWFSSLPANFGHPSAGTIKADEWQMLITVHIPLALISLWGAPDVDELKLGNKANAYCSYIASYVGNLKQVHLTFNLHPNHHAAFHIYDYLILFGPVHSWWTFPFKCLISVLQCLPTNHKSGELEATMLCSYLRGACLCSWLSRLDCPSAVQECKVLLD
;
A
#
# COMPACT_ATOMS: atom_id res chain seq x y z
N ILE A 1 -2.88 -14.78 12.68
CA ILE A 1 -2.28 -13.85 11.68
C ILE A 1 -1.39 -14.62 10.71
N CYS A 2 -0.43 -15.43 11.17
CA CYS A 2 0.42 -16.23 10.27
C CYS A 2 -0.37 -17.15 9.33
N ASP A 3 -1.43 -17.80 9.83
CA ASP A 3 -2.31 -18.62 8.98
C ASP A 3 -3.03 -17.81 7.89
N ILE A 4 -3.28 -16.52 8.13
CA ILE A 4 -3.91 -15.63 7.14
C ILE A 4 -2.87 -15.16 6.15
N ILE A 5 -1.64 -14.85 6.58
CA ILE A 5 -0.51 -14.54 5.69
C ILE A 5 -0.28 -15.69 4.71
N HIS A 6 -0.33 -16.93 5.17
CA HIS A 6 -0.11 -18.11 4.32
C HIS A 6 -1.23 -18.33 3.29
N ASN A 7 -2.48 -18.01 3.66
CA ASN A 7 -3.66 -18.32 2.83
C ASN A 7 -4.17 -17.12 2.01
N THR A 8 -3.61 -15.93 2.21
CA THR A 8 -4.01 -14.73 1.46
C THR A 8 -3.23 -14.64 0.16
N VAL A 9 -3.92 -14.79 -0.97
CA VAL A 9 -3.33 -14.55 -2.29
C VAL A 9 -3.31 -13.05 -2.55
N LEU A 10 -2.11 -12.49 -2.72
CA LEU A 10 -1.90 -11.07 -2.97
C LEU A 10 -1.56 -10.81 -4.44
N PRO A 11 -2.00 -9.68 -5.01
CA PRO A 11 -1.52 -9.23 -6.32
C PRO A 11 0.02 -9.04 -6.33
N LEU A 12 0.66 -9.28 -7.47
CA LEU A 12 2.13 -9.21 -7.61
C LEU A 12 2.77 -7.86 -7.24
N TRP A 13 1.99 -6.77 -7.27
CA TRP A 13 2.45 -5.42 -6.93
C TRP A 13 2.41 -5.12 -5.43
N PHE A 14 1.95 -6.08 -4.60
CA PHE A 14 1.98 -5.98 -3.16
C PHE A 14 3.16 -6.74 -2.56
N SER A 15 3.81 -6.10 -1.58
CA SER A 15 4.86 -6.74 -0.78
C SER A 15 4.27 -7.91 0.00
N SER A 16 4.90 -9.08 -0.10
CA SER A 16 4.49 -10.23 0.70
C SER A 16 5.13 -10.14 2.09
N LEU A 17 4.33 -10.37 3.13
CA LEU A 17 4.84 -10.49 4.49
C LEU A 17 5.60 -11.80 4.66
N PRO A 18 6.67 -11.83 5.48
CA PRO A 18 7.34 -13.08 5.81
C PRO A 18 6.37 -14.05 6.49
N ALA A 19 6.31 -15.30 6.00
CA ALA A 19 5.39 -16.30 6.56
C ALA A 19 5.69 -16.64 8.04
N ASN A 20 6.92 -16.40 8.48
CA ASN A 20 7.37 -16.55 9.86
C ASN A 20 7.23 -15.26 10.69
N PHE A 21 6.37 -14.32 10.26
CA PHE A 21 6.07 -13.07 10.96
C PHE A 21 5.89 -13.26 12.46
N GLY A 22 6.60 -12.48 13.28
CA GLY A 22 6.57 -12.54 14.74
C GLY A 22 7.55 -13.53 15.36
N HIS A 23 8.24 -14.36 14.57
CA HIS A 23 9.33 -15.19 15.07
C HIS A 23 10.64 -14.38 15.15
N PRO A 24 11.53 -14.60 16.16
CA PRO A 24 12.81 -13.90 16.27
C PRO A 24 13.70 -13.99 15.02
N SER A 25 13.50 -15.03 14.21
CA SER A 25 14.23 -15.27 12.96
C SER A 25 13.69 -14.49 11.74
N ALA A 26 12.57 -13.79 11.87
CA ALA A 26 11.93 -13.09 10.74
C ALA A 26 12.63 -11.77 10.37
N GLY A 27 13.50 -11.26 11.24
CA GLY A 27 14.19 -9.98 11.04
C GLY A 27 13.27 -8.77 11.24
N THR A 28 13.76 -7.60 10.85
CA THR A 28 13.03 -6.32 10.98
C THR A 28 12.09 -6.11 9.81
N ILE A 29 10.81 -5.91 10.11
CA ILE A 29 9.75 -5.66 9.15
C ILE A 29 9.97 -4.29 8.49
N LYS A 30 9.94 -4.26 7.15
CA LYS A 30 10.07 -3.04 6.35
C LYS A 30 8.75 -2.26 6.31
N ALA A 31 8.82 -0.98 5.93
CA ALA A 31 7.68 -0.08 6.01
C ALA A 31 6.46 -0.55 5.17
N ASP A 32 6.71 -1.17 4.02
CA ASP A 32 5.73 -1.76 3.12
C ASP A 32 5.10 -3.05 3.69
N GLU A 33 5.90 -3.89 4.35
CA GLU A 33 5.43 -5.07 5.07
C GLU A 33 4.55 -4.70 6.28
N TRP A 34 4.91 -3.65 7.03
CA TRP A 34 4.09 -3.11 8.12
C TRP A 34 2.73 -2.61 7.64
N GLN A 35 2.69 -1.93 6.50
CA GLN A 35 1.43 -1.49 5.92
C GLN A 35 0.58 -2.70 5.53
N MET A 36 1.17 -3.70 4.88
CA MET A 36 0.46 -4.93 4.51
C MET A 36 -0.12 -5.66 5.69
N LEU A 37 0.60 -5.66 6.80
CA LEU A 37 0.12 -6.21 8.05
C LEU A 37 -1.12 -5.44 8.51
N ILE A 38 -1.07 -4.11 8.53
CA ILE A 38 -2.10 -3.26 9.11
C ILE A 38 -3.34 -3.10 8.22
N THR A 39 -3.19 -3.05 6.88
CA THR A 39 -4.29 -2.75 5.96
C THR A 39 -4.97 -3.99 5.41
N VAL A 40 -4.26 -5.12 5.31
CA VAL A 40 -4.80 -6.36 4.72
C VAL A 40 -4.93 -7.45 5.78
N HIS A 41 -3.81 -7.84 6.40
CA HIS A 41 -3.79 -9.05 7.21
C HIS A 41 -4.45 -8.89 8.57
N ILE A 42 -4.27 -7.76 9.24
CA ILE A 42 -4.93 -7.45 10.52
C ILE A 42 -6.44 -7.32 10.32
N PRO A 43 -6.98 -6.57 9.35
CA PRO A 43 -8.43 -6.51 9.11
C PRO A 43 -9.01 -7.88 8.76
N LEU A 44 -8.36 -8.68 7.91
CA LEU A 44 -8.78 -10.06 7.62
C LEU A 44 -8.74 -10.95 8.87
N ALA A 45 -7.72 -10.79 9.72
CA ALA A 45 -7.63 -11.50 11.00
C ALA A 45 -8.71 -11.10 11.98
N LEU A 46 -9.01 -9.80 12.07
CA LEU A 46 -10.05 -9.29 12.95
C LEU A 46 -11.45 -9.69 12.45
N ILE A 47 -11.70 -9.71 11.14
CA ILE A 47 -12.94 -10.23 10.56
C ILE A 47 -13.06 -11.74 10.81
N SER A 48 -11.97 -12.50 10.68
CA SER A 48 -11.98 -13.94 10.99
C SER A 48 -12.13 -14.24 12.49
N LEU A 49 -11.67 -13.33 13.36
CA LEU A 49 -11.70 -13.50 14.82
C LEU A 49 -12.98 -12.98 15.47
N TRP A 50 -13.59 -11.94 14.91
CA TRP A 50 -14.79 -11.26 15.43
C TRP A 50 -16.01 -11.31 14.51
N GLY A 51 -15.91 -11.98 13.36
CA GLY A 51 -17.04 -12.21 12.47
C GLY A 51 -18.03 -13.20 13.06
N ALA A 52 -19.01 -12.70 13.82
CA ALA A 52 -20.33 -13.33 13.91
C ALA A 52 -21.09 -13.09 12.60
N PRO A 53 -21.99 -14.01 12.19
CA PRO A 53 -22.69 -13.90 10.92
C PRO A 53 -23.79 -12.85 11.05
N ASP A 54 -23.58 -11.69 10.45
CA ASP A 54 -24.70 -10.94 9.91
C ASP A 54 -24.24 -10.20 8.66
N VAL A 55 -24.49 -10.84 7.53
CA VAL A 55 -24.30 -10.28 6.20
C VAL A 55 -25.58 -9.51 5.89
N ASP A 56 -25.79 -8.38 6.56
CA ASP A 56 -26.79 -7.42 6.09
C ASP A 56 -26.42 -5.97 6.43
N GLU A 57 -26.55 -5.11 5.41
CA GLU A 57 -26.37 -3.65 5.41
C GLU A 57 -25.01 -3.05 5.80
N LEU A 58 -24.02 -3.23 4.93
CA LEU A 58 -22.79 -2.45 4.92
C LEU A 58 -22.99 -1.04 4.29
N LYS A 59 -23.79 -0.17 4.90
CA LYS A 59 -23.88 1.24 4.48
C LYS A 59 -22.59 1.97 4.88
N LEU A 60 -21.88 2.55 3.90
CA LEU A 60 -20.61 3.27 4.05
C LEU A 60 -20.61 4.33 5.18
N GLY A 61 -21.75 5.00 5.39
CA GLY A 61 -21.92 5.99 6.47
C GLY A 61 -21.73 5.42 7.87
N ASN A 62 -22.08 4.15 8.11
CA ASN A 62 -21.92 3.52 9.43
C ASN A 62 -20.45 3.29 9.77
N LYS A 63 -19.61 2.98 8.76
CA LYS A 63 -18.16 2.75 8.95
C LYS A 63 -17.38 4.04 9.17
N ALA A 64 -17.69 5.09 8.41
CA ALA A 64 -17.04 6.40 8.56
C ALA A 64 -17.33 6.98 9.96
N ASN A 65 -18.57 6.89 10.42
CA ASN A 65 -18.95 7.33 11.77
C ASN A 65 -18.22 6.54 12.86
N ALA A 66 -18.16 5.20 12.73
CA ALA A 66 -17.40 4.36 13.65
C ALA A 66 -15.91 4.74 13.70
N TYR A 67 -15.29 4.95 12.54
CA TYR A 67 -13.91 5.43 12.45
C TYR A 67 -13.71 6.75 13.20
N CYS A 68 -14.59 7.73 12.98
CA CYS A 68 -14.52 9.04 13.62
C CYS A 68 -14.62 8.92 15.16
N SER A 69 -15.51 8.08 15.66
CA SER A 69 -15.61 7.80 17.10
C SER A 69 -14.34 7.15 17.66
N TYR A 70 -13.75 6.19 16.94
CA TYR A 70 -12.54 5.51 17.37
C TYR A 70 -11.31 6.43 17.38
N ILE A 71 -11.11 7.27 16.34
CA ILE A 71 -9.97 8.19 16.31
C ILE A 71 -10.07 9.26 17.41
N ALA A 72 -11.28 9.74 17.71
CA ALA A 72 -11.54 10.64 18.82
C ALA A 72 -11.16 10.01 20.18
N SER A 73 -11.59 8.76 20.40
CA SER A 73 -11.26 8.02 21.62
C SER A 73 -9.76 7.76 21.74
N TYR A 74 -9.10 7.32 20.67
CA TYR A 74 -7.66 7.08 20.62
C TYR A 74 -6.85 8.35 20.96
N VAL A 75 -7.12 9.46 20.28
CA VAL A 75 -6.40 10.73 20.50
C VAL A 75 -6.70 11.32 21.88
N GLY A 76 -7.94 11.18 22.38
CA GLY A 76 -8.32 11.59 23.73
C GLY A 76 -7.59 10.81 24.81
N ASN A 77 -7.56 9.48 24.68
CA ASN A 77 -6.91 8.59 25.64
C ASN A 77 -5.39 8.72 25.63
N LEU A 78 -4.78 9.03 24.48
CA LEU A 78 -3.34 9.30 24.39
C LEU A 78 -2.87 10.37 25.37
N LYS A 79 -3.65 11.47 25.53
CA LYS A 79 -3.35 12.51 26.51
C LYS A 79 -3.57 12.08 27.95
N GLN A 80 -4.51 11.17 28.19
CA GLN A 80 -4.78 10.65 29.54
C GLN A 80 -3.69 9.69 30.00
N VAL A 81 -3.26 8.78 29.13
CA VAL A 81 -2.24 7.78 29.44
C VAL A 81 -0.83 8.38 29.41
N HIS A 82 -0.59 9.34 28.52
CA HIS A 82 0.69 10.02 28.38
C HIS A 82 0.51 11.54 28.52
N LEU A 83 0.57 12.04 29.75
CA LEU A 83 0.37 13.47 30.06
C LEU A 83 1.34 14.41 29.33
N THR A 84 2.52 13.94 28.94
CA THR A 84 3.53 14.72 28.22
C THR A 84 3.43 14.59 26.70
N PHE A 85 2.44 13.86 26.19
CA PHE A 85 2.29 13.61 24.76
C PHE A 85 1.83 14.86 24.01
N ASN A 86 2.58 15.25 22.98
CA ASN A 86 2.26 16.36 22.11
C ASN A 86 1.47 15.87 20.89
N LEU A 87 0.41 16.61 20.55
CA LEU A 87 -0.35 16.31 19.34
C LEU A 87 0.44 16.77 18.11
N HIS A 88 0.71 15.83 17.21
CA HIS A 88 1.26 16.11 15.89
C HIS A 88 0.17 16.41 14.86
N PRO A 89 0.48 17.15 13.77
CA PRO A 89 -0.43 17.40 12.65
C PRO A 89 -1.06 16.12 12.07
N ASN A 90 -0.35 15.00 12.11
CA ASN A 90 -0.87 13.70 11.66
C ASN A 90 -2.14 13.27 12.43
N HIS A 91 -2.25 13.60 13.71
CA HIS A 91 -3.45 13.30 14.49
C HIS A 91 -4.64 14.14 14.02
N HIS A 92 -4.39 15.41 13.66
CA HIS A 92 -5.42 16.27 13.08
C HIS A 92 -5.82 15.79 11.67
N ALA A 93 -4.84 15.45 10.83
CA ALA A 93 -5.08 14.87 9.51
C ALA A 93 -5.89 13.56 9.58
N ALA A 94 -5.69 12.76 10.63
CA ALA A 94 -6.46 11.54 10.86
C ALA A 94 -7.96 11.82 11.08
N PHE A 95 -8.37 12.99 11.59
CA PHE A 95 -9.80 13.33 11.66
C PHE A 95 -10.41 13.58 10.29
N HIS A 96 -9.65 14.14 9.34
CA HIS A 96 -10.14 14.38 7.97
C HIS A 96 -10.32 13.10 7.16
N ILE A 97 -9.80 11.96 7.63
CA ILE A 97 -10.04 10.64 7.04
C ILE A 97 -11.53 10.33 6.97
N TYR A 98 -12.30 10.77 7.97
CA TYR A 98 -13.77 10.69 7.95
C TYR A 98 -14.36 11.42 6.74
N ASP A 99 -14.00 12.69 6.52
CA ASP A 99 -14.51 13.49 5.40
C ASP A 99 -14.18 12.81 4.07
N TYR A 100 -12.98 12.25 3.94
CA TYR A 100 -12.53 11.55 2.75
C TYR A 100 -13.28 10.23 2.52
N LEU A 101 -13.60 9.47 3.58
CA LEU A 101 -14.43 8.26 3.46
C LEU A 101 -15.86 8.57 3.03
N ILE A 102 -16.42 9.71 3.44
CA ILE A 102 -17.74 10.16 3.01
C ILE A 102 -17.73 10.63 1.55
N LEU A 103 -16.72 11.43 1.17
CA LEU A 103 -16.65 12.04 -0.15
C LEU A 103 -16.19 11.08 -1.25
N PHE A 104 -15.18 10.26 -0.97
CA PHE A 104 -14.51 9.41 -1.97
C PHE A 104 -14.75 7.92 -1.77
N GLY A 105 -15.43 7.53 -0.68
CA GLY A 105 -15.58 6.14 -0.31
C GLY A 105 -14.28 5.54 0.26
N PRO A 106 -14.20 4.20 0.35
CA PRO A 106 -13.00 3.52 0.81
C PRO A 106 -11.82 3.81 -0.14
N VAL A 107 -10.92 4.72 0.25
CA VAL A 107 -9.77 5.10 -0.58
C VAL A 107 -8.74 3.97 -0.56
N HIS A 108 -8.56 3.28 -1.70
CA HIS A 108 -7.69 2.11 -1.80
C HIS A 108 -6.19 2.42 -1.75
N SER A 109 -5.79 3.69 -1.90
CA SER A 109 -4.38 4.08 -1.85
C SER A 109 -4.20 5.48 -1.29
N TRP A 110 -3.98 5.60 0.02
CA TRP A 110 -3.60 6.87 0.63
C TRP A 110 -2.11 7.17 0.59
N TRP A 111 -1.37 6.41 -0.18
CA TRP A 111 0.08 6.38 -0.06
C TRP A 111 0.75 7.09 -1.22
N THR A 112 1.78 7.89 -0.88
CA THR A 112 2.68 8.49 -1.86
C THR A 112 3.68 7.51 -2.43
N PHE A 113 3.75 6.26 -1.95
CA PHE A 113 4.79 5.33 -2.37
C PHE A 113 4.69 4.82 -3.80
N PRO A 114 3.51 4.50 -4.37
CA PRO A 114 3.42 4.28 -5.82
C PRO A 114 4.00 5.47 -6.59
N PHE A 115 3.76 6.69 -6.11
CA PHE A 115 4.35 7.90 -6.67
C PHE A 115 5.85 8.02 -6.38
N LYS A 116 6.36 7.60 -5.21
CA LYS A 116 7.80 7.59 -4.90
C LYS A 116 8.55 6.57 -5.77
N CYS A 117 8.00 5.37 -5.95
CA CYS A 117 8.50 4.37 -6.87
C CYS A 117 8.50 4.91 -8.31
N LEU A 118 7.40 5.53 -8.74
CA LEU A 118 7.33 6.16 -10.05
C LEU A 118 8.36 7.28 -10.20
N ILE A 119 8.52 8.14 -9.20
CA ILE A 119 9.54 9.20 -9.19
C ILE A 119 10.94 8.59 -9.32
N SER A 120 11.24 7.53 -8.57
CA SER A 120 12.51 6.82 -8.68
C SER A 120 12.75 6.25 -10.08
N VAL A 121 11.73 5.63 -10.68
CA VAL A 121 11.81 5.11 -12.06
C VAL A 121 12.06 6.27 -13.03
N LEU A 122 11.29 7.35 -12.92
CA LEU A 122 11.42 8.53 -13.79
C LEU A 122 12.79 9.20 -13.65
N GLN A 123 13.39 9.22 -12.45
CA GLN A 123 14.73 9.76 -12.21
C GLN A 123 15.84 8.91 -12.86
N CYS A 124 15.61 7.61 -13.05
CA CYS A 124 16.55 6.72 -13.72
C CYS A 124 16.42 6.72 -15.26
N LEU A 125 15.34 7.30 -15.81
CA LEU A 125 15.17 7.33 -17.26
C LEU A 125 16.18 8.28 -17.90
N PRO A 126 16.77 7.90 -19.05
CA PRO A 126 17.63 8.80 -19.81
C PRO A 126 16.79 9.98 -20.32
N THR A 127 17.25 11.19 -20.02
CA THR A 127 16.57 12.43 -20.44
C THR A 127 17.39 13.17 -21.48
N ASN A 128 16.73 13.87 -22.40
CA ASN A 128 17.38 14.68 -23.43
C ASN A 128 17.69 16.12 -22.96
N HIS A 129 17.27 16.48 -21.74
CA HIS A 129 17.39 17.81 -21.12
C HIS A 129 16.86 18.99 -21.97
N LYS A 130 15.94 18.73 -22.90
CA LYS A 130 15.33 19.76 -23.75
C LYS A 130 13.89 19.99 -23.33
N SER A 131 13.63 21.12 -22.68
CA SER A 131 12.26 21.53 -22.30
C SER A 131 11.33 21.53 -23.51
N GLY A 132 10.15 20.90 -23.40
CA GLY A 132 9.19 20.72 -24.49
C GLY A 132 9.35 19.42 -25.28
N GLU A 133 10.53 18.79 -25.25
CA GLU A 133 10.77 17.44 -25.78
C GLU A 133 11.01 16.39 -24.67
N LEU A 134 11.30 16.86 -23.45
CA LEU A 134 11.65 16.06 -22.28
C LEU A 134 10.50 15.12 -21.89
N GLU A 135 9.29 15.65 -21.85
CA GLU A 135 8.08 14.93 -21.44
C GLU A 135 7.80 13.76 -22.39
N ALA A 136 7.90 14.01 -23.70
CA ALA A 136 7.74 13.00 -24.73
C ALA A 136 8.86 11.94 -24.65
N THR A 137 10.10 12.35 -24.38
CA THR A 137 11.24 11.44 -24.24
C THR A 137 11.09 10.54 -23.01
N MET A 138 10.73 11.11 -21.85
CA MET A 138 10.46 10.35 -20.63
C MET A 138 9.30 9.37 -20.84
N LEU A 139 8.21 9.82 -21.44
CA LEU A 139 7.04 8.97 -21.72
C LEU A 139 7.42 7.81 -22.66
N CYS A 140 8.12 8.09 -23.76
CA CYS A 140 8.58 7.05 -24.68
C CYS A 140 9.50 6.02 -24.01
N SER A 141 10.44 6.47 -23.17
CA SER A 141 11.33 5.59 -22.42
C SER A 141 10.56 4.73 -21.41
N TYR A 142 9.62 5.32 -20.67
CA TYR A 142 8.74 4.60 -19.75
C TYR A 142 7.91 3.53 -20.47
N LEU A 143 7.28 3.89 -21.59
CA LEU A 143 6.47 2.97 -22.38
C LEU A 143 7.31 1.82 -22.96
N ARG A 144 8.53 2.08 -23.42
CA ARG A 144 9.44 1.03 -23.89
C ARG A 144 9.78 0.04 -22.78
N GLY A 145 10.10 0.53 -21.58
CA GLY A 145 10.32 -0.31 -20.40
C GLY A 145 9.08 -1.14 -20.03
N ALA A 146 7.90 -0.51 -20.00
CA ALA A 146 6.64 -1.20 -19.70
C ALA A 146 6.32 -2.28 -20.75
N CYS A 147 6.53 -2.00 -22.03
CA CYS A 147 6.37 -2.99 -23.11
C CYS A 147 7.35 -4.15 -22.95
N LEU A 148 8.60 -3.89 -22.54
CA LEU A 148 9.59 -4.94 -22.30
C LEU A 148 9.17 -5.84 -21.13
N CYS A 149 8.74 -5.27 -20.00
CA CYS A 149 8.21 -6.03 -18.87
C CYS A 149 6.97 -6.85 -19.26
N SER A 150 6.09 -6.27 -20.08
CA SER A 150 4.92 -6.96 -20.64
C SER A 150 5.34 -8.17 -21.48
N TRP A 151 6.33 -8.01 -22.36
CA TRP A 151 6.90 -9.10 -23.15
C TRP A 151 7.52 -10.20 -22.28
N LEU A 152 8.28 -9.84 -21.25
CA LEU A 152 8.88 -10.79 -20.29
C LEU A 152 7.84 -11.58 -19.48
N SER A 153 6.63 -11.04 -19.34
CA SER A 153 5.53 -11.70 -18.62
C SER A 153 4.76 -12.70 -19.49
N ARG A 154 5.02 -12.74 -20.80
CA ARG A 154 4.33 -13.64 -21.74
C ARG A 154 4.98 -15.02 -21.77
N LEU A 155 4.16 -16.05 -21.97
CA LEU A 155 4.63 -17.43 -22.12
C LEU A 155 5.42 -17.66 -23.43
N ASP A 156 5.17 -16.84 -24.46
CA ASP A 156 5.83 -16.88 -25.76
C ASP A 156 6.98 -15.86 -25.87
N CYS A 157 7.57 -15.44 -24.74
CA CYS A 157 8.67 -14.49 -24.73
C CYS A 157 9.88 -15.04 -25.53
N PRO A 158 10.42 -14.29 -26.50
CA PRO A 158 11.62 -14.70 -27.23
C PRO A 158 12.80 -14.93 -26.28
N SER A 159 13.60 -15.97 -26.51
CA SER A 159 14.75 -16.32 -25.66
C SER A 159 15.72 -15.16 -25.47
N ALA A 160 15.98 -14.38 -26.53
CA ALA A 160 16.86 -13.21 -26.48
C ALA A 160 16.34 -12.11 -25.52
N VAL A 161 15.02 -11.98 -25.36
CA VAL A 161 14.42 -11.04 -24.41
C VAL A 161 14.46 -11.63 -23.00
N GLN A 162 14.24 -12.93 -22.87
CA GLN A 162 14.31 -13.65 -21.59
C GLN A 162 15.71 -13.55 -20.95
N GLU A 163 16.78 -13.57 -21.75
CA GLU A 163 18.16 -13.38 -21.28
C GLU A 163 18.36 -12.00 -20.62
N CYS A 164 17.66 -10.97 -21.11
CA CYS A 164 17.71 -9.62 -20.52
C CYS A 164 17.02 -9.53 -19.16
N LYS A 165 16.21 -10.53 -18.75
CA LYS A 165 15.53 -10.51 -17.45
C LYS A 165 16.51 -10.39 -16.29
N VAL A 166 17.67 -11.05 -16.40
CA VAL A 166 18.74 -11.01 -15.39
C VAL A 166 19.30 -9.59 -15.18
N LEU A 167 19.16 -8.71 -16.17
CA LEU A 167 19.61 -7.31 -16.08
C LEU A 167 18.56 -6.38 -15.47
N LEU A 168 17.33 -6.86 -15.26
CA LEU A 168 16.17 -6.07 -14.82
C LEU A 168 15.66 -6.46 -13.42
N ASP A 169 16.10 -7.60 -12.88
CA ASP A 169 15.87 -8.07 -11.50
C ASP A 169 16.93 -7.47 -10.54
#